data_AF-A0A7J4INX0-F1
#
_entry.id   AF-A0A7J4INX0-F1
#
_cell.length_a   1.000
_cell.length_b   1.000
_cell.length_c   1.000
_cell.angle_alpha   90.00
_cell.angle_beta   90.00
_cell.angle_gamma   90.00
#
_symmetry.space_group_name_H-M   'P 1'
#
loop_
_entity.id
_entity.type
_entity.pdbx_description
1 polymer ?
#
loop_
_entity_poly.entity_id
_entity_poly.type
_entity_poly.pdbx_seq_one_letter_code
_entity_poly.pdbx_strand_id
1 'polypeptide(L)'
;MSVSVLAWSLSQIKLGKRVAIATVISAKGSVPGKPGARLAITSDNQTFGTVGGAGLELRIQNNLENLLTKDSELSRKEGGSIEIFQLYKDAKGKEVTALDSLCGGQVTVSMEVIEPVPHILIAGGGHVGRCVALVADSLGWDYSIFDVRREYSNPEKYPFAVDTISASVEDFLNSENNESIQRFSDILLLGHDWSVDQELLLRSLKIRGEQMRPRIGAIGS
;
A
#
# COMPACT_ATOMS: atom_id res chain seq x y z
N MET A 1 -7.40 1.00 20.62
CA MET A 1 -7.20 1.85 19.42
C MET A 1 -6.09 1.36 18.52
N SER A 2 -4.92 0.92 18.99
CA SER A 2 -3.85 0.59 18.05
C SER A 2 -4.10 -0.60 17.13
N VAL A 3 -4.78 -1.65 17.61
CA VAL A 3 -5.22 -2.77 16.75
C VAL A 3 -6.10 -2.28 15.61
N SER A 4 -7.00 -1.33 15.87
CA SER A 4 -7.86 -0.73 14.85
C SER A 4 -7.06 0.02 13.79
N VAL A 5 -6.02 0.77 14.20
CA VAL A 5 -5.14 1.49 13.27
C VAL A 5 -4.38 0.52 12.38
N LEU A 6 -3.78 -0.54 12.96
CA LEU A 6 -3.06 -1.55 12.20
C LEU A 6 -3.98 -2.32 11.25
N ALA A 7 -5.16 -2.73 11.71
CA ALA A 7 -6.13 -3.42 10.86
C ALA A 7 -6.59 -2.54 9.68
N TRP A 8 -6.82 -1.26 9.92
CA TRP A 8 -7.13 -0.29 8.87
C TRP A 8 -5.95 -0.10 7.91
N SER A 9 -4.72 0.06 8.41
CA SER A 9 -3.54 0.18 7.56
C SER A 9 -3.38 -1.04 6.64
N LEU A 10 -3.55 -2.25 7.18
CA LEU A 10 -3.50 -3.48 6.41
C LEU A 10 -4.60 -3.56 5.34
N SER A 11 -5.81 -3.06 5.62
CA SER A 11 -6.88 -3.04 4.62
C SER A 11 -6.53 -2.10 3.46
N GLN A 12 -5.93 -0.94 3.75
CA GLN A 12 -5.49 0.00 2.70
C GLN A 12 -4.32 -0.55 1.88
N ILE A 13 -3.38 -1.24 2.54
CA ILE A 13 -2.26 -1.92 1.87
C ILE A 13 -2.75 -2.97 0.88
N LYS A 14 -3.78 -3.75 1.26
CA LYS A 14 -4.42 -4.74 0.38
C LYS A 14 -5.10 -4.12 -0.85
N LEU A 15 -5.48 -2.84 -0.78
CA LEU A 15 -5.97 -2.06 -1.92
C LEU A 15 -4.83 -1.46 -2.76
N GLY A 16 -3.58 -1.85 -2.51
CA GLY A 16 -2.41 -1.35 -3.23
C GLY A 16 -1.98 0.06 -2.80
N LYS A 17 -2.53 0.60 -1.71
CA LYS A 17 -2.15 1.94 -1.21
C LYS A 17 -0.92 1.85 -0.32
N ARG A 18 -0.06 2.87 -0.43
CA ARG A 18 1.05 3.07 0.51
C ARG A 18 0.50 3.69 1.79
N VAL A 19 1.00 3.27 2.94
CA VAL A 19 0.53 3.77 4.24
C VAL A 19 1.72 4.22 5.07
N ALA A 20 1.76 5.48 5.45
CA ALA A 20 2.69 5.99 6.44
C ALA A 20 2.06 5.93 7.83
N ILE A 21 2.79 5.42 8.81
CA ILE A 21 2.31 5.25 10.18
C ILE A 21 3.25 5.91 11.17
N ALA A 22 2.67 6.63 12.13
CA ALA A 22 3.35 7.15 13.29
C ALA A 22 2.94 6.34 14.53
N THR A 23 3.91 5.99 15.37
CA THR A 23 3.70 5.32 16.65
C THR A 23 4.42 6.08 17.75
N VAL A 24 3.69 6.49 18.79
CA VAL A 24 4.31 7.02 20.02
C VAL A 24 5.03 5.86 20.72
N ILE A 25 6.36 5.93 20.81
CA ILE A 25 7.18 4.89 21.44
C ILE A 25 7.60 5.24 22.87
N SER A 26 7.62 6.53 23.21
CA SER A 26 7.95 7.01 24.54
C SER A 26 7.24 8.33 24.86
N ALA A 27 6.96 8.55 26.13
CA ALA A 27 6.28 9.73 26.66
C ALA A 27 6.84 10.06 28.05
N LYS A 28 7.17 11.32 28.30
CA LYS A 28 7.61 11.85 29.59
C LYS A 28 6.86 13.13 29.94
N GLY A 29 6.48 13.29 31.21
CA GLY A 29 5.71 14.44 31.66
C GLY A 29 4.25 14.40 31.19
N SER A 30 3.61 15.56 31.13
CA SER A 30 2.22 15.67 30.66
C SER A 30 2.20 15.78 29.13
N VAL A 31 1.68 14.73 28.49
CA VAL A 31 1.58 14.63 27.03
C VAL A 31 0.21 14.04 26.66
N PRO A 32 -0.37 14.44 25.52
CA PRO A 32 -1.69 13.95 25.12
C PRO A 32 -1.66 12.51 24.58
N GLY A 33 -0.57 12.08 23.97
CA GLY A 33 -0.37 10.73 23.42
C GLY A 33 0.43 9.83 24.36
N LYS A 34 -0.14 8.68 24.73
CA LYS A 34 0.58 7.63 25.47
C LYS A 34 1.32 6.68 24.53
N PRO A 35 2.38 5.99 24.99
CA PRO A 35 3.04 4.96 24.20
C PRO A 35 2.04 3.94 23.65
N GLY A 36 2.19 3.60 22.37
CA GLY A 36 1.28 2.75 21.61
C GLY A 36 0.17 3.49 20.87
N ALA A 37 -0.04 4.79 21.11
CA ALA A 37 -0.90 5.64 20.27
C ALA A 37 -0.34 5.69 18.84
N ARG A 38 -1.25 5.65 17.85
CA ARG A 38 -0.89 5.51 16.44
C ARG A 38 -1.78 6.39 15.57
N LEU A 39 -1.18 6.91 14.51
CA LEU A 39 -1.84 7.64 13.43
C LEU A 39 -1.31 7.10 12.10
N ALA A 40 -2.19 6.80 11.16
CA ALA A 40 -1.81 6.35 9.83
C ALA A 40 -2.41 7.25 8.76
N ILE A 41 -1.67 7.46 7.67
CA ILE A 41 -2.07 8.23 6.50
C ILE A 41 -1.77 7.41 5.24
N THR A 42 -2.70 7.37 4.29
CA THR A 42 -2.51 6.74 2.99
C THR A 42 -1.96 7.72 1.95
N SER A 43 -1.45 7.19 0.83
CA SER A 43 -1.01 8.00 -0.32
C SER A 43 -2.11 8.86 -0.97
N ASP A 44 -3.39 8.58 -0.69
CA ASP A 44 -4.55 9.41 -1.08
C ASP A 44 -5.06 10.29 0.07
N ASN A 45 -4.23 10.53 1.09
CA ASN A 45 -4.47 11.42 2.23
C ASN A 45 -5.63 11.02 3.16
N GLN A 46 -6.07 9.76 3.13
CA GLN A 46 -7.00 9.26 4.15
C GLN A 46 -6.23 9.05 5.45
N THR A 47 -6.83 9.46 6.57
CA THR A 47 -6.20 9.40 7.89
C THR A 47 -7.01 8.54 8.84
N PHE A 48 -6.34 7.75 9.68
CA PHE A 48 -6.98 6.96 10.73
C PHE A 48 -6.14 6.88 12.00
N GLY A 49 -6.79 7.05 13.16
CA GLY A 49 -6.13 7.06 14.47
C GLY A 49 -5.78 8.47 14.96
N THR A 50 -5.03 8.52 16.06
CA THR A 50 -4.55 9.77 16.68
C THR A 50 -3.35 9.48 17.57
N VAL A 51 -2.46 10.47 17.66
CA VAL A 51 -1.29 10.50 18.55
C VAL A 51 -1.46 11.50 19.69
N GLY A 52 -2.66 12.09 19.85
CA GLY A 52 -2.97 13.04 20.92
C GLY A 52 -3.49 14.41 20.45
N GLY A 53 -3.65 14.65 19.15
CA GLY A 53 -4.23 15.87 18.60
C GLY A 53 -3.36 17.13 18.70
N ALA A 54 -3.96 18.28 18.43
CA ALA A 54 -3.36 19.62 18.45
C ALA A 54 -2.13 19.75 17.51
N GLY A 55 -1.20 20.67 17.83
CA GLY A 55 -0.04 20.96 16.99
C GLY A 55 0.92 19.77 16.79
N LEU A 56 0.93 18.80 17.71
CA LEU A 56 1.72 17.57 17.58
C LEU A 56 1.21 16.73 16.40
N GLU A 57 -0.10 16.52 16.33
CA GLU A 57 -0.72 15.72 15.28
C GLU A 57 -0.50 16.33 13.90
N LEU A 58 -0.67 17.65 13.77
CA LEU A 58 -0.43 18.35 12.50
C LEU A 58 1.02 18.20 12.00
N ARG A 59 2.01 18.31 12.90
CA ARG A 59 3.42 18.09 12.53
C ARG A 59 3.68 16.66 12.08
N ILE A 60 3.12 15.69 12.79
CA ILE A 60 3.27 14.28 12.46
C ILE A 60 2.59 13.98 11.11
N GLN A 61 1.40 14.53 10.85
CA GLN A 61 0.74 14.39 9.56
C GLN A 61 1.60 14.89 8.40
N ASN A 62 2.13 16.11 8.51
CA ASN A 62 3.03 16.66 7.51
C ASN A 62 4.28 15.78 7.30
N ASN A 63 4.86 15.24 8.37
CA ASN A 63 6.00 14.33 8.26
C ASN A 63 5.63 13.02 7.55
N LEU A 64 4.48 12.44 7.84
CA LEU A 64 3.99 11.22 7.20
C LEU A 64 3.70 11.46 5.71
N GLU A 65 3.07 12.57 5.35
CA GLU A 65 2.85 12.98 3.94
C GLU A 65 4.19 13.18 3.20
N ASN A 66 5.18 13.81 3.84
CA ASN A 66 6.52 13.95 3.29
C ASN A 66 7.20 12.59 3.06
N LEU A 67 7.01 11.63 3.96
CA LEU A 67 7.52 10.27 3.77
C LEU A 67 6.85 9.55 2.58
N LEU A 68 5.55 9.81 2.35
CA LEU A 68 4.82 9.24 1.21
C LEU A 68 5.21 9.87 -0.13
N THR A 69 5.63 11.13 -0.16
CA THR A 69 6.04 11.81 -1.41
C THR A 69 7.48 11.50 -1.82
N LYS A 70 8.33 11.06 -0.89
CA LYS A 70 9.68 10.56 -1.21
C LYS A 70 9.63 9.32 -2.11
N ASP A 71 10.59 9.25 -3.03
CA ASP A 71 10.76 8.11 -3.92
C ASP A 71 10.93 6.81 -3.11
N SER A 72 10.14 5.78 -3.47
CA SER A 72 10.18 4.45 -2.85
C SER A 72 11.57 3.81 -2.81
N GLU A 73 12.46 4.14 -3.75
CA GLU A 73 13.85 3.64 -3.73
C GLU A 73 14.71 4.33 -2.68
N LEU A 74 14.52 5.64 -2.48
CA LEU A 74 15.17 6.37 -1.40
C LEU A 74 14.59 5.98 -0.03
N SER A 75 13.27 5.85 0.07
CA SER A 75 12.60 5.45 1.31
C SER A 75 13.01 4.06 1.78
N ARG A 76 13.26 3.10 0.86
CA ARG A 76 13.81 1.78 1.23
C ARG A 76 15.22 1.83 1.79
N LYS A 77 16.03 2.83 1.41
CA LYS A 77 17.42 2.99 1.90
C LYS A 77 17.49 3.75 3.22
N GLU A 78 16.69 4.81 3.36
CA GLU A 78 16.66 5.63 4.58
C GLU A 78 15.82 4.98 5.70
N GLY A 79 14.85 4.15 5.34
CA GLY A 79 13.93 3.54 6.28
C GLY A 79 12.94 4.55 6.88
N GLY A 80 12.47 4.24 8.10
CA GLY A 80 11.67 5.17 8.89
C GLY A 80 12.50 6.26 9.56
N SER A 81 11.82 7.18 10.24
CA SER A 81 12.44 8.21 11.07
C SER A 81 11.95 8.12 12.52
N ILE A 82 12.76 8.62 13.44
CA ILE A 82 12.37 8.80 14.84
C ILE A 82 12.56 10.28 15.17
N GLU A 83 11.54 10.89 15.75
CA GLU A 83 11.57 12.29 16.13
C GLU A 83 11.14 12.47 17.58
N ILE A 84 11.79 13.41 18.27
CA ILE A 84 11.51 13.79 19.64
C ILE A 84 10.84 15.17 19.63
N PHE A 85 9.58 15.21 20.04
CA PHE A 85 8.80 16.43 20.15
C PHE A 85 8.74 16.89 21.61
N GLN A 86 8.95 18.18 21.81
CA GLN A 86 8.94 18.79 23.13
C GLN A 86 7.83 19.83 23.20
N LEU A 87 6.91 19.62 24.14
CA LEU A 87 5.62 20.32 24.21
C LEU A 87 5.69 21.57 25.10
N TYR A 88 6.76 22.36 25.00
CA TYR A 88 6.90 23.66 25.68
C TYR A 88 7.57 24.71 24.79
N LYS A 89 7.25 26.00 25.05
CA LYS A 89 7.58 27.15 24.20
C LYS A 89 9.07 27.43 24.00
N ASP A 90 9.93 27.10 24.96
CA ASP A 90 11.34 27.53 24.99
C ASP A 90 12.35 26.37 24.79
N ALA A 91 11.97 25.30 24.10
CA ALA A 91 12.88 24.16 23.88
C ALA A 91 14.04 24.55 22.96
N LYS A 92 15.23 24.78 23.54
CA LYS A 92 16.48 25.01 22.81
C LYS A 92 17.35 23.75 22.88
N GLY A 93 17.37 22.98 21.79
CA GLY A 93 18.24 21.81 21.60
C GLY A 93 18.34 21.46 20.11
N LYS A 94 19.51 21.00 19.66
CA LYS A 94 19.81 20.76 18.24
C LYS A 94 19.05 19.57 17.61
N GLU A 95 18.35 18.77 18.41
CA GLU A 95 17.71 17.51 18.00
C GLU A 95 16.24 17.40 18.47
N VAL A 96 15.58 18.53 18.74
CA VAL A 96 14.23 18.53 19.33
C VAL A 96 13.32 19.49 18.56
N THR A 97 12.14 19.01 18.20
CA THR A 97 11.11 19.85 17.57
C THR A 97 10.21 20.45 18.64
N ALA A 98 10.32 21.77 18.81
CA ALA A 98 9.50 22.54 19.73
C ALA A 98 8.08 22.70 19.19
N LEU A 99 7.09 22.50 20.06
CA LEU A 99 5.68 22.74 19.76
C LEU A 99 5.13 23.77 20.75
N ASP A 100 4.38 24.74 20.22
CA ASP A 100 3.58 25.69 20.99
C ASP A 100 2.38 24.96 21.63
N SER A 101 2.67 24.13 22.62
CA SER A 101 1.69 23.37 23.39
C SER A 101 1.85 23.66 24.88
N LEU A 102 0.75 23.53 25.61
CA LEU A 102 0.67 23.83 27.05
C LEU A 102 1.10 22.64 27.94
N CYS A 103 1.36 21.48 27.33
CA CYS A 103 1.46 20.22 28.07
C CYS A 103 2.80 20.01 28.77
N GLY A 104 3.89 20.69 28.38
CA GLY A 104 5.16 20.66 29.12
C GLY A 104 5.94 19.34 29.12
N GLY A 105 5.41 18.30 28.47
CA GLY A 105 6.06 16.99 28.35
C GLY A 105 6.90 16.82 27.07
N GLN A 106 7.37 15.59 26.86
CA GLN A 106 8.17 15.15 25.72
C GLN A 106 7.60 13.84 25.19
N VAL A 107 7.48 13.72 23.87
CA VAL A 107 7.09 12.48 23.19
C VAL A 107 8.12 12.08 22.15
N THR A 108 8.37 10.79 22.03
CA THR A 108 9.19 10.21 20.97
C THR A 108 8.29 9.41 20.05
N VAL A 109 8.36 9.68 18.76
CA VAL A 109 7.50 9.09 17.75
C VAL A 109 8.36 8.44 16.68
N SER A 110 8.09 7.17 16.41
CA SER A 110 8.62 6.46 15.24
C SER A 110 7.65 6.62 14.09
N MET A 111 8.17 6.91 12.90
CA MET A 111 7.41 7.12 11.67
C MET A 111 8.01 6.26 10.57
N GLU A 112 7.18 5.54 9.83
CA GLU A 112 7.63 4.65 8.74
C GLU A 112 6.59 4.60 7.62
N VAL A 113 7.02 4.16 6.44
CA VAL A 113 6.12 3.83 5.32
C VAL A 113 6.05 2.32 5.19
N ILE A 114 4.83 1.80 5.15
CA ILE A 114 4.52 0.42 4.84
C ILE A 114 4.13 0.36 3.37
N GLU A 115 4.96 -0.30 2.58
CA GLU A 115 4.74 -0.51 1.15
C GLU A 115 3.82 -1.72 0.92
N PRO A 116 2.89 -1.66 -0.05
CA PRO A 116 2.14 -2.84 -0.43
C PRO A 116 3.04 -3.86 -1.12
N VAL A 117 2.87 -5.12 -0.73
CA VAL A 117 3.46 -6.24 -1.47
C VAL A 117 2.90 -6.20 -2.90
N PRO A 118 3.74 -6.39 -3.93
CA PRO A 118 3.24 -6.50 -5.30
C PRO A 118 2.18 -7.58 -5.41
N HIS A 119 1.06 -7.24 -6.07
CA HIS A 119 0.01 -8.18 -6.42
C HIS A 119 -0.14 -8.18 -7.94
N ILE A 120 0.28 -9.25 -8.60
CA ILE A 120 0.30 -9.31 -10.07
C ILE A 120 -0.95 -10.04 -10.59
N LEU A 121 -1.70 -9.41 -11.50
CA LEU A 121 -2.67 -10.14 -12.32
C LEU A 121 -1.93 -10.74 -13.52
N ILE A 122 -1.83 -12.06 -13.56
CA ILE A 122 -1.24 -12.80 -14.67
C ILE A 122 -2.39 -13.26 -15.57
N ALA A 123 -2.62 -12.54 -16.66
CA ALA A 123 -3.64 -12.88 -17.66
C ALA A 123 -3.03 -13.81 -18.72
N GLY A 124 -3.34 -15.10 -18.63
CA GLY A 124 -2.78 -16.17 -19.46
C GLY A 124 -2.14 -17.24 -18.60
N GLY A 125 -2.90 -18.29 -18.26
CA GLY A 125 -2.48 -19.39 -17.39
C GLY A 125 -1.64 -20.47 -18.09
N GLY A 126 -1.00 -20.11 -19.20
CA GLY A 126 -0.14 -21.00 -19.98
C GLY A 126 1.23 -21.24 -19.35
N HIS A 127 2.16 -21.78 -20.14
CA HIS A 127 3.52 -22.08 -19.70
C HIS A 127 4.25 -20.85 -19.14
N VAL A 128 4.15 -19.70 -19.82
CA VAL A 128 4.81 -18.46 -19.39
C VAL A 128 4.19 -17.95 -18.08
N GLY A 129 2.86 -17.85 -18.00
CA GLY A 129 2.18 -17.42 -16.78
C GLY A 129 2.50 -18.31 -15.57
N ARG A 130 2.65 -19.62 -15.77
CA ARG A 130 3.11 -20.55 -14.73
C ARG A 130 4.53 -20.25 -14.25
N CYS A 131 5.46 -19.96 -15.15
CA CYS A 131 6.82 -19.59 -14.76
C CYS A 131 6.84 -18.28 -13.97
N VAL A 132 6.03 -17.29 -14.36
CA VAL A 132 5.89 -16.03 -13.61
C VAL A 132 5.31 -16.26 -12.22
N ALA A 133 4.26 -17.10 -12.11
CA ALA A 133 3.68 -17.46 -10.82
C ALA A 133 4.69 -18.11 -9.87
N LEU A 134 5.52 -19.04 -10.35
CA LEU A 134 6.57 -19.69 -9.53
C LEU A 134 7.61 -18.70 -9.00
N VAL A 135 7.93 -17.67 -9.79
CA VAL A 135 8.83 -16.60 -9.34
C VAL A 135 8.13 -15.73 -8.29
N ALA A 136 6.86 -15.38 -8.50
CA ALA A 136 6.06 -14.64 -7.52
C ALA A 136 5.98 -15.40 -6.18
N ASP A 137 5.69 -16.70 -6.21
CA ASP A 137 5.71 -17.60 -5.04
C ASP A 137 7.05 -17.50 -4.28
N SER A 138 8.15 -17.60 -5.03
CA SER A 138 9.51 -17.58 -4.47
C SER A 138 9.89 -16.24 -3.84
N LEU A 139 9.34 -15.15 -4.36
CA LEU A 139 9.55 -13.79 -3.84
C LEU A 139 8.55 -13.41 -2.73
N GLY A 140 7.54 -14.25 -2.47
CA GLY A 140 6.45 -13.92 -1.56
C GLY A 140 5.55 -12.79 -2.09
N TRP A 141 5.44 -12.66 -3.42
CA TRP A 141 4.54 -11.71 -4.05
C TRP A 141 3.17 -12.34 -4.24
N ASP A 142 2.14 -11.52 -4.02
CA ASP A 142 0.77 -11.94 -4.31
C ASP A 142 0.58 -12.00 -5.83
N TYR A 143 -0.23 -12.94 -6.30
CA TYR A 143 -0.67 -12.97 -7.69
C TYR A 143 -2.07 -13.56 -7.81
N SER A 144 -2.76 -13.16 -8.86
CA SER A 144 -4.00 -13.79 -9.31
C SER A 144 -3.83 -14.24 -10.75
N ILE A 145 -4.39 -15.39 -11.09
CA ILE A 145 -4.39 -15.90 -12.47
C ILE A 145 -5.72 -15.60 -13.11
N PHE A 146 -5.69 -15.07 -14.33
CA PHE A 146 -6.86 -14.98 -15.20
C PHE A 146 -6.61 -15.82 -16.46
N ASP A 147 -7.56 -16.67 -16.82
CA ASP A 147 -7.64 -17.28 -18.16
C ASP A 147 -9.10 -17.59 -18.45
N VAL A 148 -9.56 -17.37 -19.68
CA VAL A 148 -10.95 -17.68 -20.08
C VAL A 148 -11.25 -19.18 -20.04
N ARG A 149 -10.20 -20.01 -19.98
CA ARG A 149 -10.26 -21.48 -19.94
C ARG A 149 -9.92 -22.00 -18.54
N ARG A 150 -10.84 -22.74 -17.94
CA ARG A 150 -10.72 -23.30 -16.58
C ARG A 150 -9.50 -24.19 -16.39
N GLU A 151 -9.12 -24.94 -17.42
CA GLU A 151 -7.94 -25.80 -17.34
C GLU A 151 -6.65 -25.00 -17.20
N TYR A 152 -6.63 -23.70 -17.53
CA TYR A 152 -5.48 -22.80 -17.36
C TYR A 152 -5.59 -21.87 -16.15
N SER A 153 -6.77 -21.74 -15.52
CA SER A 153 -6.93 -20.95 -14.29
C SER A 153 -7.73 -21.76 -13.27
N ASN A 154 -7.03 -22.39 -12.33
CA ASN A 154 -7.65 -23.17 -11.25
C ASN A 154 -6.71 -23.36 -10.05
N PRO A 155 -7.26 -23.64 -8.85
CA PRO A 155 -6.47 -23.80 -7.63
C PRO A 155 -5.54 -25.01 -7.63
N GLU A 156 -5.82 -26.06 -8.41
CA GLU A 156 -4.94 -27.24 -8.50
C GLU A 156 -3.62 -26.88 -9.20
N LYS A 157 -3.66 -26.05 -10.23
CA LYS A 157 -2.47 -25.55 -10.94
C LYS A 157 -1.78 -24.40 -10.20
N TYR A 158 -2.54 -23.57 -9.49
CA TYR A 158 -2.06 -22.37 -8.80
C TYR A 158 -2.51 -22.34 -7.34
N PRO A 159 -1.97 -23.24 -6.49
CA PRO A 159 -2.43 -23.40 -5.11
C PRO A 159 -2.09 -22.21 -4.19
N PHE A 160 -1.17 -21.34 -4.61
CA PHE A 160 -0.73 -20.17 -3.86
C PHE A 160 -1.26 -18.84 -4.42
N ALA A 161 -2.01 -18.88 -5.52
CA ALA A 161 -2.65 -17.68 -6.05
C ALA A 161 -3.65 -17.13 -5.03
N VAL A 162 -3.69 -15.81 -4.89
CA VAL A 162 -4.72 -15.11 -4.11
C VAL A 162 -6.10 -15.35 -4.72
N ASP A 163 -6.17 -15.44 -6.05
CA ASP A 163 -7.39 -15.76 -6.79
C ASP A 163 -7.09 -16.48 -8.11
N THR A 164 -7.99 -17.38 -8.52
CA THR A 164 -7.94 -18.06 -9.81
C THR A 164 -9.23 -17.78 -10.57
N ILE A 165 -9.14 -16.85 -11.50
CA ILE A 165 -10.27 -16.29 -12.23
C ILE A 165 -10.38 -17.03 -13.56
N SER A 166 -11.45 -17.82 -13.68
CA SER A 166 -11.82 -18.52 -14.92
C SER A 166 -13.18 -18.02 -15.38
N ALA A 167 -13.18 -16.92 -16.14
CA ALA A 167 -14.39 -16.24 -16.60
C ALA A 167 -14.13 -15.57 -17.96
N SER A 168 -15.19 -15.07 -18.60
CA SER A 168 -15.02 -14.15 -19.74
C SER A 168 -14.33 -12.86 -19.30
N VAL A 169 -13.69 -12.15 -20.25
CA VAL A 169 -13.11 -10.82 -19.97
C VAL A 169 -14.18 -9.86 -19.48
N GLU A 170 -15.39 -9.98 -20.05
CA GLU A 170 -16.53 -9.15 -19.68
C GLU A 170 -16.96 -9.37 -18.23
N ASP A 171 -17.19 -10.61 -17.82
CA ASP A 171 -17.64 -10.93 -16.46
C ASP A 171 -16.60 -10.49 -15.42
N PHE A 172 -15.32 -10.76 -15.70
CA PHE A 172 -14.24 -10.33 -14.81
C PHE A 172 -14.22 -8.81 -14.67
N LEU A 173 -14.13 -8.07 -15.77
CA LEU A 173 -13.99 -6.61 -15.70
C LEU A 173 -15.27 -5.87 -15.32
N ASN A 174 -16.45 -6.50 -15.43
CA ASN A 174 -17.70 -5.97 -14.85
C ASN A 174 -17.73 -6.05 -13.33
N SER A 175 -16.97 -6.99 -12.74
CA SER A 175 -16.80 -7.08 -11.27
C SER A 175 -15.77 -6.09 -10.72
N GLU A 176 -15.04 -5.41 -11.60
CA GLU A 176 -13.97 -4.48 -11.25
C GLU A 176 -14.40 -3.02 -11.38
N ASN A 177 -13.85 -2.18 -10.51
CA ASN A 177 -13.95 -0.73 -10.57
C ASN A 177 -12.56 -0.11 -10.35
N ASN A 178 -12.50 1.23 -10.37
CA ASN A 178 -11.24 1.96 -10.24
C ASN A 178 -10.49 1.65 -8.93
N GLU A 179 -11.20 1.38 -7.84
CA GLU A 179 -10.60 1.06 -6.54
C GLU A 179 -10.17 -0.41 -6.45
N SER A 180 -11.01 -1.34 -6.88
CA SER A 180 -10.71 -2.77 -6.80
C SER A 180 -9.54 -3.17 -7.71
N ILE A 181 -9.44 -2.60 -8.91
CA ILE A 181 -8.37 -2.93 -9.86
C ILE A 181 -6.99 -2.47 -9.35
N GLN A 182 -6.96 -1.45 -8.49
CA GLN A 182 -5.72 -0.93 -7.89
C GLN A 182 -5.08 -1.90 -6.89
N ARG A 183 -5.79 -2.95 -6.44
CA ARG A 183 -5.15 -4.04 -5.70
C ARG A 183 -3.95 -4.59 -6.46
N PHE A 184 -4.06 -4.70 -7.79
CA PHE A 184 -2.97 -5.15 -8.63
C PHE A 184 -1.91 -4.07 -8.79
N SER A 185 -0.64 -4.40 -8.57
CA SER A 185 0.48 -3.53 -8.94
C SER A 185 0.69 -3.53 -10.44
N ASP A 186 0.49 -4.71 -11.05
CA ASP A 186 0.80 -5.00 -12.44
C ASP A 186 -0.25 -5.93 -13.03
N ILE A 187 -0.63 -5.69 -14.27
CA ILE A 187 -1.36 -6.62 -15.12
C ILE A 187 -0.41 -7.06 -16.24
N LEU A 188 -0.15 -8.37 -16.31
CA LEU A 188 0.68 -8.98 -17.34
C LEU A 188 -0.22 -9.74 -18.31
N LEU A 189 -0.34 -9.24 -19.54
CA LEU A 189 -1.04 -9.90 -20.64
C LEU A 189 -0.08 -10.88 -21.30
N LEU A 190 -0.27 -12.16 -21.01
CA LEU A 190 0.56 -13.29 -21.42
C LEU A 190 -0.25 -14.30 -22.26
N GLY A 191 -1.39 -13.87 -22.80
CA GLY A 191 -2.21 -14.64 -23.70
C GLY A 191 -1.55 -14.87 -25.05
N HIS A 192 -2.22 -15.69 -25.86
CA HIS A 192 -1.89 -15.89 -27.27
C HIS A 192 -3.12 -15.60 -28.16
N ASP A 193 -4.29 -15.37 -27.56
CA ASP A 193 -5.49 -14.94 -28.24
C ASP A 193 -5.54 -13.40 -28.19
N TRP A 194 -5.24 -12.80 -29.34
CA TRP A 194 -5.20 -11.35 -29.47
C TRP A 194 -6.51 -10.67 -29.06
N SER A 195 -7.65 -11.30 -29.29
CA SER A 195 -8.95 -10.69 -28.99
C SER A 195 -9.17 -10.55 -27.47
N VAL A 196 -8.78 -11.57 -26.72
CA VAL A 196 -8.85 -11.59 -25.25
C VAL A 196 -7.90 -10.55 -24.66
N ASP A 197 -6.65 -10.51 -25.11
CA ASP A 197 -5.64 -9.58 -24.59
C ASP A 197 -5.98 -8.12 -24.94
N GLN A 198 -6.48 -7.87 -26.16
CA GLN A 198 -6.91 -6.53 -26.57
C GLN A 198 -8.08 -6.04 -25.70
N GLU A 199 -9.08 -6.87 -25.45
CA GLU A 199 -10.21 -6.49 -24.63
C GLU A 199 -9.78 -6.21 -23.18
N LEU A 200 -8.96 -7.09 -22.60
CA LEU A 200 -8.39 -6.89 -21.27
C LEU A 200 -7.64 -5.57 -21.18
N LEU A 201 -6.77 -5.27 -22.15
CA LEU A 201 -5.98 -4.04 -22.18
C LEU A 201 -6.88 -2.80 -22.21
N LEU A 202 -7.77 -2.71 -23.20
CA LEU A 202 -8.61 -1.53 -23.42
C LEU A 202 -9.52 -1.26 -22.23
N ARG A 203 -10.15 -2.30 -21.69
CA ARG A 203 -11.06 -2.17 -20.55
C ARG A 203 -10.33 -1.92 -19.24
N SER A 204 -9.17 -2.55 -19.02
CA SER A 204 -8.35 -2.27 -17.83
C SER A 204 -7.85 -0.83 -17.83
N LEU A 205 -7.42 -0.30 -18.98
CA LEU A 205 -7.04 1.12 -19.12
C LEU A 205 -8.23 2.05 -18.82
N LYS A 206 -9.43 1.70 -19.31
CA LYS A 206 -10.64 2.47 -19.04
C LYS A 206 -11.01 2.49 -17.55
N ILE A 207 -10.94 1.34 -16.88
CA ILE A 207 -11.24 1.23 -15.43
C ILE A 207 -10.17 1.95 -14.60
N ARG A 208 -8.89 1.78 -14.96
CA ARG A 208 -7.75 2.45 -14.30
C ARG A 208 -7.84 3.98 -14.42
N GLY A 209 -8.32 4.49 -15.55
CA GLY A 209 -8.35 5.92 -15.82
C GLY A 209 -6.94 6.54 -15.77
N GLU A 210 -6.82 7.67 -15.08
CA GLU A 210 -5.56 8.42 -14.93
C GLU A 210 -4.66 7.89 -13.81
N GLN A 211 -5.08 6.83 -13.10
CA GLN A 211 -4.28 6.26 -12.03
C GLN A 211 -3.02 5.58 -12.58
N MET A 212 -1.92 5.70 -11.85
CA MET A 212 -0.63 5.08 -12.21
C MET A 212 -0.61 3.55 -12.02
N ARG A 213 -1.56 3.02 -11.24
CA ARG A 213 -1.66 1.60 -10.86
C ARG A 213 -3.02 1.03 -11.32
N PRO A 214 -3.06 -0.18 -11.91
CA PRO A 214 -1.93 -1.06 -12.22
C PRO A 214 -1.11 -0.57 -13.42
N ARG A 215 0.18 -0.91 -13.44
CA ARG A 215 0.97 -0.89 -14.69
C ARG A 215 0.52 -2.06 -15.56
N ILE A 216 0.52 -1.89 -16.88
CA ILE A 216 0.06 -2.94 -17.78
C ILE A 216 1.17 -3.24 -18.78
N GLY A 217 1.59 -4.50 -18.83
CA GLY A 217 2.57 -5.01 -19.78
C GLY A 217 1.96 -6.12 -20.62
N ALA A 218 2.29 -6.16 -21.91
CA ALA A 218 1.85 -7.21 -22.83
C ALA A 218 3.07 -7.93 -23.41
N ILE A 219 3.02 -9.26 -23.50
CA ILE A 219 4.04 -10.05 -24.17
C ILE A 219 3.86 -9.94 -25.70
N GLY A 220 4.97 -9.95 -26.43
CA GLY A 220 4.97 -9.94 -27.89
C GLY A 220 5.66 -8.71 -28.48
N SER A 221 5.79 -8.70 -29.80
CA SER A 221 6.44 -7.66 -30.61
C SER A 221 5.45 -6.99 -31.55
#